data_AF-A0A835U9S3-F1
#
_entry.id   AF-A0A835U9S3-F1
#
_cell.length_a   1.000
_cell.length_b   1.000
_cell.length_c   1.000
_cell.angle_alpha   90.00
_cell.angle_beta   90.00
_cell.angle_gamma   90.00
#
_symmetry.space_group_name_H-M   'P 1'
#
loop_
_entity.id
_entity.type
_entity.pdbx_description
1 polymer ?
#
loop_
_entity_poly.entity_id
_entity_poly.type
_entity_poly.pdbx_seq_one_letter_code
_entity_poly.pdbx_strand_id
1 'polypeptide(L)'
;MNGGGRRRERSNSRRNASKQKLRFSAEEALESKLGFDQFTEGEKRLGWLLTLAPSSWENQDTFKTHSCVDLFFVCQDGSTFKVKHTFRPYFYAATKERMQLEVESYLRRRYESEISDIEILDKEDLDLNM
;
A
#
# COMPACT_ATOMS: atom_id res chain seq x y z
N MET A 1 30.96 11.30 -38.66
CA MET A 1 31.16 10.43 -37.49
C MET A 1 29.96 10.60 -36.57
N ASN A 2 29.32 9.49 -36.27
CA ASN A 2 28.02 9.34 -35.65
C ASN A 2 28.14 9.36 -34.12
N GLY A 3 27.25 10.06 -33.41
CA GLY A 3 27.33 10.22 -31.95
C GLY A 3 25.96 10.43 -31.31
N GLY A 4 25.00 9.57 -31.62
CA GLY A 4 23.65 9.60 -31.03
C GLY A 4 23.66 9.17 -29.56
N GLY A 5 23.55 10.13 -28.65
CA GLY A 5 23.29 9.89 -27.24
C GLY A 5 21.87 9.37 -27.03
N ARG A 6 21.73 8.07 -26.74
CA ARG A 6 20.46 7.43 -26.38
C ARG A 6 20.00 7.95 -25.00
N ARG A 7 19.16 8.97 -25.01
CA ARG A 7 18.43 9.48 -23.85
C ARG A 7 17.46 8.37 -23.40
N ARG A 8 17.78 7.65 -22.32
CA ARG A 8 16.89 6.66 -21.70
C ARG A 8 15.63 7.38 -21.22
N GLU A 9 14.53 7.20 -21.95
CA GLU A 9 13.19 7.55 -21.49
C GLU A 9 12.91 6.77 -20.20
N ARG A 10 12.79 7.49 -19.09
CA ARG A 10 12.23 6.95 -17.86
C ARG A 10 10.75 6.71 -18.14
N SER A 11 10.41 5.45 -18.40
CA SER A 11 9.03 4.98 -18.47
C SER A 11 8.37 5.23 -17.11
N ASN A 12 7.75 6.40 -16.99
CA ASN A 12 6.89 6.72 -15.88
C ASN A 12 5.59 5.97 -16.14
N SER A 13 5.49 4.75 -15.62
CA SER A 13 4.23 4.01 -15.56
C SER A 13 3.32 4.73 -14.56
N ARG A 14 2.76 5.87 -15.00
CA ARG A 14 1.61 6.51 -14.36
C ARG A 14 0.46 5.53 -14.54
N ARG A 15 0.31 4.59 -13.60
CA ARG A 15 -0.93 3.86 -13.43
C ARG A 15 -2.02 4.92 -13.29
N ASN A 16 -2.93 4.95 -14.25
CA ASN A 16 -3.99 5.96 -14.36
C ASN A 16 -4.83 6.00 -13.07
N ALA A 17 -4.53 6.95 -12.17
CA ALA A 17 -5.31 7.23 -10.97
C ALA A 17 -6.75 7.70 -11.27
N SER A 18 -7.03 8.07 -12.52
CA SER A 18 -8.32 8.63 -12.96
C SER A 18 -9.47 7.62 -13.09
N LYS A 19 -9.22 6.30 -12.92
CA LYS A 19 -10.28 5.27 -12.93
C LYS A 19 -10.75 4.84 -11.54
N GLN A 20 -10.19 5.40 -10.47
CA GLN A 20 -10.41 4.96 -9.10
C GLN A 20 -11.36 5.89 -8.32
N LYS A 21 -12.17 6.68 -9.03
CA LYS A 21 -13.12 7.62 -8.43
C LYS A 21 -14.51 7.00 -8.34
N LEU A 22 -15.02 6.93 -7.13
CA LEU A 22 -16.43 6.72 -6.77
C LEU A 22 -17.09 5.49 -7.39
N ARG A 23 -17.04 4.38 -6.66
CA ARG A 23 -18.08 3.36 -6.58
C ARG A 23 -17.58 2.32 -5.59
N PHE A 24 -18.45 1.83 -4.72
CA PHE A 24 -18.34 0.46 -4.26
C PHE A 24 -17.90 -0.38 -5.46
N SER A 25 -16.66 -0.88 -5.45
CA SER A 25 -16.08 -1.37 -6.70
C SER A 25 -16.95 -2.52 -7.21
N ALA A 26 -16.97 -2.78 -8.51
CA ALA A 26 -17.70 -3.94 -9.02
C ALA A 26 -17.25 -5.24 -8.32
N GLU A 27 -16.01 -5.26 -7.81
CA GLU A 27 -15.45 -6.32 -6.98
C GLU A 27 -16.07 -6.31 -5.58
N GLU A 28 -16.16 -5.17 -4.88
CA GLU A 28 -16.81 -5.11 -3.56
C GLU A 28 -18.29 -5.53 -3.62
N ALA A 29 -18.98 -5.18 -4.70
CA ALA A 29 -20.34 -5.62 -4.96
C ALA A 29 -20.47 -7.11 -5.23
N LEU A 30 -19.49 -7.68 -5.90
CA LEU A 30 -19.42 -9.11 -6.14
C LEU A 30 -19.11 -9.86 -4.84
N GLU A 31 -18.14 -9.38 -4.06
CA GLU A 31 -17.72 -9.97 -2.79
C GLU A 31 -18.87 -10.02 -1.78
N SER A 32 -19.63 -8.93 -1.63
CA SER A 32 -20.82 -8.91 -0.77
C SER A 32 -21.88 -9.92 -1.25
N LYS A 33 -22.12 -10.02 -2.56
CA LYS A 33 -23.03 -11.05 -3.12
C LYS A 33 -22.55 -12.48 -2.90
N LEU A 34 -21.24 -12.69 -2.73
CA LEU A 34 -20.63 -13.96 -2.38
C LEU A 34 -20.61 -14.22 -0.85
N GLY A 35 -21.22 -13.33 -0.06
CA GLY A 35 -21.31 -13.43 1.41
C GLY A 35 -20.18 -12.74 2.17
N PHE A 36 -19.23 -12.10 1.48
CA PHE A 36 -18.11 -11.40 2.11
C PHE A 36 -18.42 -9.94 2.36
N ASP A 37 -19.39 -9.70 3.23
CA ASP A 37 -19.70 -8.36 3.71
C ASP A 37 -18.56 -7.82 4.57
N GLN A 38 -18.29 -6.52 4.44
CA GLN A 38 -17.24 -5.85 5.19
C GLN A 38 -17.65 -5.72 6.66
N PHE A 39 -16.88 -6.33 7.55
CA PHE A 39 -17.01 -6.17 8.98
C PHE A 39 -16.26 -4.90 9.43
N THR A 40 -17.01 -3.92 9.93
CA THR A 40 -16.46 -2.63 10.43
C THR A 40 -16.68 -2.43 11.92
N GLU A 41 -17.77 -2.93 12.47
CA GLU A 41 -18.19 -2.72 13.85
C GLU A 41 -19.00 -3.91 14.39
N GLY A 42 -19.13 -3.99 15.72
CA GLY A 42 -19.83 -5.06 16.42
C GLY A 42 -18.91 -5.91 17.30
N GLU A 43 -19.43 -7.04 17.78
CA GLU A 43 -18.67 -7.98 18.60
C GLU A 43 -17.55 -8.65 17.80
N LYS A 44 -16.43 -8.94 18.49
CA LYS A 44 -15.27 -9.59 17.87
C LYS A 44 -15.70 -10.93 17.27
N ARG A 45 -15.44 -11.12 15.99
CA ARG A 45 -15.68 -12.37 15.27
C ARG A 45 -14.41 -13.19 15.18
N LEU A 46 -14.51 -14.48 15.50
CA LEU A 46 -13.44 -15.44 15.25
C LEU A 46 -13.69 -16.12 13.90
N GLY A 47 -12.69 -16.07 13.02
CA GLY A 47 -12.74 -16.74 11.73
C GLY A 47 -11.36 -17.17 11.26
N TRP A 48 -11.35 -18.15 10.35
CA TRP A 48 -10.16 -18.63 9.66
C TRP A 48 -9.93 -17.80 8.40
N LEU A 49 -8.72 -17.25 8.26
CA LEU A 49 -8.32 -16.49 7.08
C LEU A 49 -8.23 -17.43 5.88
N LEU A 50 -9.04 -17.18 4.84
CA LEU A 50 -9.05 -17.95 3.60
C LEU A 50 -8.04 -17.39 2.59
N THR A 51 -8.08 -16.08 2.37
CA THR A 51 -7.23 -15.39 1.40
C THR A 51 -7.12 -13.91 1.72
N LEU A 52 -6.20 -13.24 1.03
CA LEU A 52 -5.99 -11.80 1.08
C LEU A 52 -5.84 -11.21 -0.33
N ALA A 53 -6.27 -9.97 -0.51
CA ALA A 53 -6.13 -9.24 -1.77
C ALA A 53 -5.68 -7.79 -1.53
N PRO A 54 -4.71 -7.26 -2.29
CA PRO A 54 -4.39 -5.83 -2.25
C PRO A 54 -5.58 -5.01 -2.74
N SER A 55 -5.88 -3.93 -2.03
CA SER A 55 -6.96 -3.02 -2.41
C SER A 55 -6.61 -1.57 -2.07
N SER A 56 -7.56 -0.66 -2.27
CA SER A 56 -7.38 0.74 -1.93
C SER A 56 -8.68 1.35 -1.45
N TRP A 57 -8.58 2.35 -0.59
CA TRP A 57 -9.72 3.09 -0.05
C TRP A 57 -9.51 4.59 -0.21
N GLU A 58 -10.48 5.28 -0.78
CA GLU A 58 -10.46 6.74 -0.90
C GLU A 58 -11.15 7.37 0.31
N ASN A 59 -10.39 8.17 1.07
CA ASN A 59 -10.96 8.96 2.15
C ASN A 59 -11.79 10.09 1.55
N GLN A 60 -13.09 10.13 1.85
CA GLN A 60 -14.04 11.09 1.29
C GLN A 60 -13.77 12.54 1.73
N ASP A 61 -13.21 12.72 2.92
CA ASP A 61 -12.94 14.05 3.48
C ASP A 61 -11.64 14.65 2.92
N THR A 62 -10.61 13.82 2.80
CA THR A 62 -9.27 14.28 2.38
C THR A 62 -8.96 14.02 0.91
N PHE A 63 -9.81 13.29 0.19
CA PHE A 63 -9.58 12.78 -1.18
C PHE A 63 -8.24 12.06 -1.34
N LYS A 64 -7.76 11.44 -0.25
CA LYS A 64 -6.51 10.68 -0.24
C LYS A 64 -6.82 9.21 -0.43
N THR A 65 -6.11 8.58 -1.35
CA THR A 65 -6.17 7.13 -1.53
C THR A 65 -5.20 6.46 -0.55
N HIS A 66 -5.74 5.56 0.26
CA HIS A 66 -4.99 4.70 1.15
C HIS A 66 -4.83 3.32 0.52
N SER A 67 -3.66 2.71 0.71
CA SER A 67 -3.46 1.30 0.36
C SER A 67 -4.08 0.43 1.45
N CYS A 68 -4.74 -0.65 1.04
CA CYS A 68 -5.42 -1.57 1.94
C CYS A 68 -5.11 -3.02 1.57
N VAL A 69 -5.41 -3.91 2.49
CA VAL A 69 -5.47 -5.35 2.27
C VAL A 69 -6.84 -5.82 2.70
N ASP A 70 -7.60 -6.41 1.78
CA ASP A 70 -8.84 -7.10 2.10
C ASP A 70 -8.52 -8.52 2.55
N LEU A 71 -9.04 -8.89 3.72
CA LEU A 71 -8.84 -10.18 4.37
C LEU A 71 -10.18 -10.90 4.42
N PHE A 72 -10.25 -12.11 3.88
CA PHE A 72 -11.49 -12.87 3.74
C PHE A 72 -11.51 -14.04 4.73
N PHE A 73 -12.56 -14.15 5.53
CA PHE A 73 -12.67 -15.12 6.60
C PHE A 73 -13.91 -16.01 6.47
N VAL A 74 -13.79 -17.21 7.01
CA VAL A 74 -14.94 -18.09 7.32
C VAL A 74 -15.01 -18.31 8.83
N CYS A 75 -16.22 -18.34 9.38
CA CYS A 75 -16.52 -18.59 10.78
C CYS A 75 -16.88 -20.07 11.02
N GLN A 76 -17.03 -20.44 12.30
CA GLN A 76 -17.29 -21.84 12.67
C GLN A 76 -18.69 -22.29 12.26
N ASP A 77 -19.64 -21.36 12.26
CA ASP A 77 -21.02 -21.55 11.81
C ASP A 77 -21.15 -21.56 10.28
N GLY A 78 -20.04 -21.45 9.55
CA GLY A 78 -20.02 -21.39 8.08
C GLY A 78 -20.33 -20.01 7.51
N SER A 79 -20.63 -19.00 8.34
CA SER A 79 -20.75 -17.62 7.87
C SER A 79 -19.39 -17.09 7.39
N THR A 80 -19.42 -16.11 6.50
CA THR A 80 -18.21 -15.47 5.98
C THR A 80 -18.27 -13.97 6.25
N PHE A 81 -17.09 -13.35 6.26
CA PHE A 81 -16.96 -11.90 6.35
C PHE A 81 -15.61 -11.48 5.78
N LYS A 82 -15.47 -10.19 5.43
CA LYS A 82 -14.17 -9.61 5.11
C LYS A 82 -13.82 -8.46 6.04
N VAL A 83 -12.53 -8.20 6.19
CA VAL A 83 -12.01 -7.01 6.88
C VAL A 83 -11.06 -6.28 5.94
N LYS A 84 -11.26 -4.98 5.79
CA LYS A 84 -10.36 -4.11 5.03
C LYS A 84 -9.37 -3.45 5.99
N HIS A 85 -8.10 -3.84 5.91
CA HIS A 85 -7.06 -3.29 6.75
C HIS A 85 -6.22 -2.26 5.99
N THR A 86 -6.15 -1.03 6.50
CA THR A 86 -5.33 0.03 5.91
C THR A 86 -3.87 -0.18 6.26
N PHE A 87 -3.00 -0.09 5.26
CA PHE A 87 -1.55 -0.24 5.39
C PHE A 87 -0.82 0.92 4.70
N ARG A 88 0.36 1.28 5.24
CA ARG A 88 1.25 2.28 4.64
C ARG A 88 2.44 1.57 3.99
N PRO A 89 2.45 1.41 2.64
CA PRO A 89 3.59 0.81 1.94
C PRO A 89 4.87 1.56 2.26
N TYR A 90 5.94 0.82 2.52
CA TYR A 90 7.25 1.36 2.85
C TYR A 90 8.35 0.60 2.10
N PHE A 91 9.51 1.21 2.02
CA PHE A 91 10.75 0.59 1.55
C PHE A 91 11.92 1.18 2.34
N TYR A 92 13.05 0.49 2.32
CA TYR A 92 14.29 0.97 2.94
C TYR A 92 15.21 1.60 1.90
N ALA A 93 15.90 2.67 2.30
CA ALA A 93 16.95 3.31 1.52
C ALA A 93 18.22 3.37 2.35
N ALA A 94 19.25 2.64 1.92
CA ALA A 94 20.56 2.69 2.57
C ALA A 94 21.23 4.04 2.31
N THR A 95 21.90 4.58 3.34
CA THR A 95 22.69 5.81 3.24
C THR A 95 24.15 5.52 3.51
N LYS A 96 25.02 6.45 3.12
CA LYS A 96 26.39 6.46 3.66
C LYS A 96 26.35 6.74 5.16
N GLU A 97 27.39 6.31 5.87
CA GLU A 97 27.53 6.56 7.31
C GLU A 97 27.42 8.07 7.60
N ARG A 98 26.69 8.43 8.66
CA ARG A 98 26.46 9.81 9.13
C ARG A 98 25.70 10.73 8.17
N MET A 99 25.15 10.20 7.07
CA MET A 99 24.36 10.96 6.09
C MET A 99 22.85 10.83 6.30
N GLN A 100 22.39 10.10 7.32
CA GLN A 100 20.96 9.77 7.51
C GLN A 100 20.09 11.03 7.60
N LEU A 101 20.52 12.02 8.38
CA LEU A 101 19.78 13.28 8.59
C LEU A 101 19.73 14.13 7.31
N GLU A 102 20.84 14.22 6.58
CA GLU A 102 20.88 14.98 5.33
C GLU A 102 19.99 14.37 4.25
N VAL A 103 20.01 13.03 4.13
CA VAL A 103 19.16 12.29 3.19
C VAL A 103 17.69 12.42 3.57
N GLU A 104 17.34 12.25 4.85
CA GLU A 104 15.98 12.45 5.37
C GLU A 104 15.45 13.85 5.01
N SER A 105 16.23 14.89 5.30
CA SER A 105 15.85 16.27 5.05
C SER A 105 15.71 16.57 3.55
N TYR A 106 16.56 15.98 2.71
CA TYR A 106 16.45 16.07 1.26
C TYR A 106 15.15 15.42 0.75
N LEU A 107 14.88 14.18 1.16
CA LEU A 107 13.71 13.43 0.72
C LEU A 107 12.41 14.10 1.16
N ARG A 108 12.34 14.55 2.42
CA ARG A 108 11.15 15.24 2.96
C ARG A 108 10.82 16.50 2.17
N ARG A 109 11.82 17.32 1.83
CA ARG A 109 11.63 18.53 1.01
C ARG A 109 11.30 18.21 -0.44
N ARG A 110 11.93 17.19 -1.03
CA ARG A 110 11.81 16.88 -2.46
C ARG A 110 10.50 16.17 -2.82
N TYR A 111 9.94 15.40 -1.88
CA TYR A 111 8.81 14.50 -2.06
C TYR A 111 7.70 14.70 -1.01
N GLU A 112 7.56 15.91 -0.47
CA GLU A 112 6.61 16.26 0.58
C GLU A 112 5.16 15.82 0.31
N SER A 113 4.74 15.83 -0.96
CA SER A 113 3.39 15.42 -1.38
C SER A 113 3.25 13.93 -1.72
N GLU A 114 4.36 13.20 -1.83
CA GLU A 114 4.39 11.80 -2.27
C GLU A 114 4.71 10.83 -1.11
N ILE A 115 5.57 11.24 -0.17
CA ILE A 115 5.99 10.42 0.97
C ILE A 115 5.12 10.76 2.19
N SER A 116 4.49 9.73 2.77
CA SER A 116 3.67 9.92 3.97
C SER A 116 4.50 10.14 5.23
N ASP A 117 5.64 9.46 5.36
CA ASP A 117 6.51 9.53 6.52
C ASP A 117 7.92 9.03 6.20
N ILE A 118 8.90 9.44 6.99
CA ILE A 118 10.30 8.99 6.90
C ILE A 118 10.80 8.73 8.32
N GLU A 119 11.32 7.52 8.55
CA GLU A 119 11.91 7.08 9.81
C GLU A 119 13.36 6.66 9.58
N ILE A 120 14.27 7.13 10.44
CA ILE A 120 15.67 6.68 10.44
C ILE A 120 15.76 5.49 11.38
N LEU A 121 16.18 4.35 10.84
CA LEU A 121 16.23 3.07 11.56
C LEU A 121 17.58 2.40 11.36
N ASP A 122 18.08 1.78 12.42
CA ASP A 122 19.20 0.85 12.34
C ASP A 122 18.67 -0.57 12.09
N LYS A 123 19.25 -1.24 11.11
CA LYS A 123 18.91 -2.62 10.72
C LYS A 123 20.21 -3.40 10.51
N GLU A 124 20.20 -4.65 10.94
CA GLU A 124 21.29 -5.58 10.61
C GLU A 124 21.16 -5.98 9.15
N ASP A 125 22.22 -5.73 8.38
CA ASP A 125 22.37 -6.32 7.06
C ASP A 125 22.90 -7.74 7.22
N LEU A 126 22.08 -8.73 6.84
CA LEU A 126 22.42 -10.14 6.95
C LEU A 126 23.33 -10.61 5.80
N ASP A 127 23.75 -9.72 4.90
CA ASP A 127 24.78 -10.04 3.91
C ASP A 127 26.11 -10.35 4.61
N LEU A 128 26.30 -11.65 4.88
CA LEU A 128 27.52 -12.31 5.35
C LEU A 128 28.59 -12.32 4.25
N ASN A 129 29.10 -11.15 3.87
CA ASN A 129 30.34 -11.08 3.08
C ASN A 129 31.53 -10.96 4.03
N MET A 130 31.99 -12.11 4.52
CA MET A 130 33.39 -12.29 4.95
C MET A 130 34.31 -12.43 3.74
#